data_AF-A0A2H0WMB4-F1
#
_entry.id   AF-A0A2H0WMB4-F1
#
_cell.length_a   1.000
_cell.length_b   1.000
_cell.length_c   1.000
_cell.angle_alpha   90.00
_cell.angle_beta   90.00
_cell.angle_gamma   90.00
#
_symmetry.space_group_name_H-M   'P 1'
#
loop_
_entity.id
_entity.type
_entity.pdbx_description
1 polymer ?
#
loop_
_entity_poly.entity_id
_entity_poly.type
_entity_poly.pdbx_seq_one_letter_code
_entity_poly.pdbx_strand_id
1 'polypeptide(L)'
;MSITENKGQPTWAEAIETVMKSHGYFATLKQLHEEAPKLKEHSGKTPNMTINYVVQVDERFTKIMPGLWALSEYLDKLPNHLNPKIRLVGGLYYEFTKLQSSTTFNYPDTRTSVT
;
A
#
# COMPACT_ATOMS: atom_id res chain seq x y z
N MET A 1 26.01 -22.69 -5.26
CA MET A 1 25.43 -22.60 -6.61
C MET A 1 24.89 -21.19 -6.78
N SER A 2 25.69 -20.28 -7.35
CA SER A 2 25.27 -18.90 -7.58
C SER A 2 24.83 -18.82 -9.04
N ILE A 3 23.52 -18.84 -9.26
CA ILE A 3 22.96 -18.63 -10.60
C ILE A 3 23.34 -17.20 -11.02
N THR A 4 24.21 -17.12 -12.02
CA THR A 4 24.57 -15.88 -12.70
C THR A 4 23.32 -15.24 -13.28
N GLU A 5 22.96 -14.05 -12.80
CA GLU A 5 21.97 -13.17 -13.40
C GLU A 5 22.39 -12.89 -14.84
N ASN A 6 21.71 -13.54 -15.79
CA ASN A 6 21.76 -13.16 -17.18
C ASN A 6 21.13 -11.76 -17.25
N LYS A 7 21.95 -10.69 -17.25
CA LYS A 7 21.50 -9.30 -17.38
C LYS A 7 21.00 -9.05 -18.81
N GLY A 8 19.95 -9.76 -19.20
CA GLY A 8 19.06 -9.37 -20.28
C GLY A 8 18.27 -8.14 -19.84
N GLN A 9 17.72 -7.41 -20.82
CA GLN A 9 16.85 -6.26 -20.56
C GLN A 9 15.76 -6.64 -19.54
N PRO A 10 15.57 -5.88 -18.45
CA PRO A 10 14.58 -6.22 -17.44
C PRO A 10 13.19 -6.28 -18.08
N THR A 11 12.40 -7.26 -17.65
CA THR A 11 10.99 -7.32 -18.03
C THR A 11 10.23 -6.13 -17.43
N TRP A 12 9.04 -5.84 -17.96
CA TRP A 12 8.25 -4.73 -17.42
C TRP A 12 7.87 -4.96 -15.95
N ALA A 13 7.58 -6.21 -15.56
CA ALA A 13 7.31 -6.58 -14.18
C ALA A 13 8.52 -6.33 -13.26
N GLU A 14 9.73 -6.71 -13.68
CA GLU A 14 10.95 -6.46 -12.91
C GLU A 14 11.28 -4.97 -12.79
N ALA A 15 11.06 -4.20 -13.86
CA ALA A 15 11.22 -2.75 -13.83
C ALA A 15 10.26 -2.11 -12.82
N ILE A 16 8.98 -2.51 -12.84
CA ILE A 16 7.96 -2.04 -11.89
C ILE A 16 8.32 -2.46 -10.45
N GLU A 17 8.74 -3.70 -10.24
CA GLU A 17 9.15 -4.21 -8.93
C GLU A 17 10.32 -3.42 -8.37
N THR A 18 11.30 -3.09 -9.21
CA THR A 18 12.47 -2.28 -8.82
C THR A 18 12.05 -0.88 -8.36
N VAL A 19 11.14 -0.24 -9.12
CA VAL A 19 10.57 1.06 -8.73
C VAL A 19 9.83 0.94 -7.39
N MET A 20 8.92 -0.02 -7.24
CA MET A 20 8.19 -0.20 -5.98
C MET A 20 9.13 -0.45 -4.79
N LYS A 21 10.18 -1.25 -4.95
CA LYS A 21 11.18 -1.48 -3.88
C LYS A 21 11.89 -0.19 -3.46
N SER A 22 12.23 0.67 -4.42
CA SER A 22 12.90 1.95 -4.12
C SER A 22 12.00 2.95 -3.36
N HIS A 23 10.69 2.87 -3.56
CA HIS A 23 9.69 3.76 -2.93
C HIS A 23 9.08 3.19 -1.65
N GLY A 24 9.61 2.09 -1.11
CA GLY A 24 9.10 1.47 0.13
C GLY A 24 7.97 0.46 -0.09
N TYR A 25 8.07 -0.33 -1.17
CA TYR A 25 7.18 -1.42 -1.57
C TYR A 25 5.83 -1.01 -2.17
N PHE A 26 5.61 0.28 -2.41
CA PHE A 26 4.45 0.81 -3.10
C PHE A 26 4.83 1.92 -4.07
N ALA A 27 4.02 2.13 -5.10
CA ALA A 27 4.18 3.22 -6.04
C ALA A 27 2.84 3.65 -6.63
N THR A 28 2.75 4.92 -7.00
CA THR A 28 1.64 5.42 -7.80
C THR A 28 1.81 5.07 -9.27
N LEU A 29 0.72 4.97 -10.00
CA LEU A 29 0.74 4.69 -11.44
C LEU A 29 1.56 5.74 -12.21
N LYS A 30 1.50 7.00 -11.77
CA LYS A 30 2.30 8.10 -12.31
C LYS A 30 3.80 7.85 -12.15
N GLN A 31 4.25 7.45 -10.96
CA GLN A 31 5.66 7.12 -10.72
C GLN A 31 6.13 5.94 -11.58
N LEU A 32 5.30 4.91 -11.71
CA LEU A 32 5.62 3.78 -12.58
C LEU A 32 5.80 4.23 -14.04
N HIS A 33 4.94 5.12 -14.55
CA HIS A 33 5.08 5.67 -15.90
C HIS A 33 6.32 6.54 -16.08
N GLU A 34 6.80 7.21 -15.04
CA GLU A 34 7.98 8.08 -15.11
C GLU A 34 9.31 7.31 -14.94
N GLU A 35 9.32 6.24 -14.15
CA GLU A 35 10.55 5.54 -13.76
C GLU A 35 10.75 4.20 -14.48
N ALA A 36 9.70 3.39 -14.66
CA ALA A 36 9.83 2.08 -15.30
C ALA A 36 10.37 2.16 -16.75
N PRO A 37 10.00 3.16 -17.58
CA PRO A 37 10.56 3.29 -18.92
C PRO A 37 12.03 3.76 -18.94
N LYS A 38 12.55 4.30 -17.82
CA LYS A 38 13.99 4.63 -17.69
C LYS A 38 14.84 3.38 -17.45
N LEU A 39 14.25 2.33 -16.86
CA LEU A 39 14.94 1.08 -16.54
C LEU A 39 15.01 0.10 -17.71
N LYS A 40 14.16 0.30 -18.72
CA LYS A 40 14.04 -0.58 -19.87
C LYS A 40 14.01 0.23 -21.15
N GLU A 41 14.88 -0.10 -22.09
CA GLU A 41 14.81 0.48 -23.43
C GLU A 41 13.50 0.06 -24.11
N HIS A 42 12.69 1.04 -24.51
CA HIS A 42 11.42 0.81 -25.19
C HIS A 42 11.36 1.61 -26.49
N SER A 43 11.04 0.95 -27.60
CA SER A 43 10.85 1.58 -28.91
C SER A 43 9.37 1.75 -29.30
N GLY A 44 8.45 1.33 -28.43
CA GLY A 44 7.01 1.25 -28.70
C GLY A 44 6.19 2.48 -28.29
N LYS A 45 5.06 2.70 -28.99
CA LYS A 45 4.22 3.91 -28.91
C LYS A 45 3.47 4.14 -27.59
N THR A 46 3.39 3.17 -26.66
CA THR A 46 2.67 3.39 -25.39
C THR A 46 3.18 2.53 -24.22
N PRO A 47 4.37 2.83 -23.65
CA PRO A 47 4.90 2.14 -22.47
C PRO A 47 3.91 2.14 -21.31
N ASN A 48 3.18 3.24 -21.14
CA ASN A 48 2.16 3.44 -20.12
C ASN A 48 1.03 2.40 -20.20
N MET A 49 0.61 2.02 -21.42
CA MET A 49 -0.43 1.00 -21.61
C MET A 49 0.06 -0.37 -21.18
N THR A 50 1.31 -0.70 -21.50
CA THR A 50 1.93 -1.96 -21.07
C THR A 50 2.08 -2.02 -19.55
N ILE A 51 2.54 -0.93 -18.91
CA ILE A 51 2.63 -0.85 -17.45
C ILE A 51 1.25 -1.05 -16.81
N ASN A 52 0.22 -0.38 -17.34
CA ASN A 52 -1.14 -0.55 -16.84
C ASN A 52 -1.63 -1.99 -16.93
N TYR A 53 -1.38 -2.65 -18.07
CA TYR A 53 -1.75 -4.05 -18.29
C TYR A 53 -0.99 -4.98 -17.32
N VAL A 54 0.33 -4.83 -17.21
CA VAL A 54 1.17 -5.67 -16.34
C VAL A 54 0.74 -5.55 -14.89
N VAL A 55 0.54 -4.34 -14.38
CA VAL A 55 0.13 -4.11 -13.00
C VAL A 55 -1.26 -4.70 -12.68
N GLN A 56 -2.14 -4.80 -13.68
CA GLN A 56 -3.49 -5.36 -13.51
C GLN A 56 -3.53 -6.90 -13.63
N VAL A 57 -2.66 -7.48 -14.44
CA VAL A 57 -2.65 -8.91 -14.77
C VAL A 57 -1.74 -9.71 -13.84
N ASP A 58 -0.63 -9.11 -13.39
CA ASP A 58 0.35 -9.80 -12.56
C ASP A 58 -0.08 -9.79 -11.07
N GLU A 59 -0.23 -10.98 -10.51
CA GLU A 59 -0.66 -11.23 -9.12
C GLU A 59 0.33 -10.71 -8.06
N ARG A 60 1.57 -10.39 -8.47
CA ARG A 60 2.58 -9.77 -7.60
C ARG A 60 2.21 -8.36 -7.18
N PHE A 61 1.30 -7.71 -7.88
CA PHE A 61 0.87 -6.34 -7.59
C PHE A 61 -0.55 -6.32 -7.04
N THR A 62 -0.69 -5.72 -5.87
CA THR A 62 -1.98 -5.50 -5.22
C THR A 62 -2.39 -4.05 -5.39
N LYS A 63 -3.62 -3.83 -5.86
CA LYS A 63 -4.25 -2.50 -5.91
C LYS A 63 -4.69 -2.09 -4.51
N ILE A 64 -4.10 -1.02 -3.99
CA ILE A 64 -4.44 -0.49 -2.66
C ILE A 64 -5.52 0.59 -2.78
N MET A 65 -5.35 1.53 -3.70
CA MET A 65 -6.28 2.64 -3.96
C MET A 65 -6.32 2.96 -5.47
N PRO A 66 -7.25 3.80 -5.96
CA PRO A 66 -7.24 4.27 -7.33
C PRO A 66 -5.89 4.91 -7.69
N GLY A 67 -5.14 4.26 -8.57
CA GLY A 67 -3.80 4.72 -8.99
C GLY A 67 -2.66 4.41 -8.02
N LEU A 68 -2.89 3.67 -6.93
CA LEU A 68 -1.85 3.25 -5.97
C LEU A 68 -1.75 1.72 -5.91
N TRP A 69 -0.53 1.24 -6.11
CA TRP A 69 -0.22 -0.18 -6.20
C TRP A 69 0.96 -0.54 -5.28
N ALA A 70 0.96 -1.77 -4.79
CA ALA A 70 2.01 -2.26 -3.92
C ALA A 70 2.37 -3.71 -4.21
N LEU A 71 3.54 -4.14 -3.76
CA LEU A 71 3.95 -5.53 -3.85
C LEU A 71 3.18 -6.40 -2.86
N SER A 72 2.52 -7.43 -3.37
CA SER A 72 1.68 -8.37 -2.61
C SER A 72 2.46 -9.05 -1.47
N GLU A 73 3.74 -9.37 -1.71
CA GLU A 73 4.62 -10.02 -0.71
C GLU A 73 4.98 -9.10 0.46
N TYR A 74 4.98 -7.77 0.24
CA TYR A 74 5.46 -6.79 1.22
C TYR A 74 4.32 -5.93 1.80
N LEU A 75 3.07 -6.34 1.63
CA LEU A 75 1.91 -5.65 2.18
C LEU A 75 2.00 -5.45 3.69
N ASP A 76 2.61 -6.40 4.39
CA ASP A 76 2.79 -6.35 5.85
C ASP A 76 3.88 -5.36 6.29
N LYS A 77 4.75 -4.92 5.36
CA LYS A 77 5.75 -3.87 5.59
C LYS A 77 5.25 -2.47 5.24
N LEU A 78 4.05 -2.37 4.65
CA LEU A 78 3.44 -1.09 4.34
C LEU A 78 3.03 -0.37 5.63
N PRO A 79 3.09 0.97 5.64
CA PRO A 79 2.61 1.74 6.78
C PRO A 79 1.11 1.49 7.01
N ASN A 80 0.69 1.50 8.28
CA ASN A 80 -0.62 0.99 8.68
C ASN A 80 -1.82 1.65 7.97
N HIS A 81 -1.68 2.90 7.54
CA HIS A 81 -2.71 3.64 6.83
C HIS A 81 -2.90 3.20 5.36
N LEU A 82 -1.92 2.49 4.79
CA LEU A 82 -1.97 1.94 3.43
C LEU A 82 -2.26 0.44 3.41
N ASN A 83 -2.17 -0.25 4.55
CA ASN A 83 -2.40 -1.68 4.58
C ASN A 83 -3.92 -1.98 4.51
N PRO A 84 -4.42 -2.61 3.43
CA PRO A 84 -5.84 -2.92 3.28
C PRO A 84 -6.35 -3.88 4.37
N LYS A 85 -5.46 -4.70 4.96
CA LYS A 85 -5.80 -5.62 6.06
C LYS A 85 -6.20 -4.87 7.34
N ILE A 86 -5.61 -3.69 7.59
CA ILE A 86 -5.87 -2.90 8.81
C ILE A 86 -7.17 -2.11 8.69
N ARG A 87 -7.57 -1.77 7.47
CA ARG A 87 -8.83 -1.04 7.22
C ARG A 87 -10.07 -1.83 7.68
N LEU A 88 -9.99 -3.17 7.73
CA LEU A 88 -11.04 -4.03 8.29
C LEU A 88 -11.11 -3.98 9.83
N VAL A 89 -10.01 -3.65 10.51
CA VAL A 89 -9.97 -3.48 11.98
C VAL A 89 -10.47 -2.09 12.39
N GLY A 90 -10.29 -1.08 11.53
CA GLY A 90 -10.87 0.26 11.72
C GLY A 90 -12.39 0.25 11.84
N GLY A 91 -13.04 -0.80 11.30
CA GLY A 91 -14.45 -1.13 11.49
C GLY A 91 -14.88 -1.27 12.95
N LEU A 92 -14.07 -1.98 13.71
CA LEU A 92 -14.36 -2.28 15.11
C LEU A 92 -13.87 -1.16 16.03
N TYR A 93 -12.86 -0.37 15.62
CA TYR A 93 -12.35 0.74 16.43
C TYR A 93 -13.35 1.91 16.51
N TYR A 94 -14.13 2.19 15.45
CA TYR A 94 -15.18 3.21 15.51
C TYR A 94 -16.40 2.78 16.34
N GLU A 95 -16.76 1.48 16.34
CA GLU A 95 -17.83 0.95 17.19
C GLU A 95 -17.39 0.90 18.67
N PHE A 96 -16.15 0.45 18.95
CA PHE A 96 -15.64 0.38 20.33
C PHE A 96 -15.58 1.76 21.00
N THR A 97 -15.20 2.80 20.24
CA THR A 97 -15.14 4.19 20.75
C THR A 97 -16.54 4.79 20.95
N LYS A 98 -17.53 4.47 20.11
CA LYS A 98 -18.94 4.84 20.35
C LYS A 98 -19.53 4.15 21.59
N LEU A 99 -19.18 2.88 21.84
CA LEU A 99 -19.70 2.11 22.97
C LEU A 99 -19.15 2.57 24.34
N GLN A 100 -17.91 3.07 24.40
CA GLN A 100 -17.38 3.63 25.66
C GLN A 100 -17.92 5.04 25.98
N SER A 101 -18.35 5.80 24.96
CA SER A 101 -18.85 7.17 25.12
C SER A 101 -20.26 7.25 25.71
N SER A 102 -21.05 6.18 25.63
CA SER A 102 -22.45 6.14 26.08
C SER A 102 -22.65 5.63 27.51
N THR A 103 -21.58 5.24 28.20
CA THR A 103 -21.66 4.86 29.61
C THR A 103 -21.37 6.09 30.47
N THR A 104 -22.42 6.88 30.72
CA THR A 104 -22.39 7.98 31.69
C THR A 104 -21.97 7.43 33.06
N PHE A 105 -20.71 7.62 33.43
CA PHE A 105 -20.24 7.38 34.79
C PHE A 105 -20.83 8.48 35.69
N ASN A 106 -21.90 8.13 36.40
CA ASN A 106 -22.45 8.97 37.46
C ASN A 106 -21.40 9.11 38.56
N TYR A 107 -20.83 10.30 38.71
CA TYR A 107 -20.12 10.66 39.92
C TYR A 107 -21.16 10.77 41.07
N PRO A 108 -20.99 10.06 42.20
CA PRO A 108 -21.76 10.38 43.38
C PRO A 108 -21.34 11.76 43.89
N ASP A 109 -22.28 12.69 43.95
CA ASP A 109 -22.11 14.01 44.55
C ASP A 109 -21.76 13.85 46.04
N THR A 110 -20.49 14.03 46.38
CA THR A 110 -20.04 14.14 47.78
C THR A 110 -19.93 15.61 48.18
N ARG A 111 -21.06 16.30 48.24
CA ARG A 111 -21.22 17.45 49.13
C ARG A 111 -21.19 16.97 50.58
N THR A 112 -19.99 16.86 51.14
CA THR A 112 -19.76 16.83 52.58
C THR A 112 -19.29 18.21 53.03
N SER A 113 -19.98 18.72 54.05
CA SER A 113 -19.83 20.01 54.71
C SER A 113 -18.40 20.34 55.12
N VAL A 114 -18.05 21.63 54.99
CA VAL A 114 -16.99 22.27 55.77
C VAL A 114 -17.58 23.49 56.47
N THR A 115 -17.13 23.60 57.72
CA THR A 115 -17.64 24.31 58.90
C THR A 115 -17.84 25.81 58.76
#